data_AF-B6K635-F1
#
_entry.id   AF-B6K635-F1
#
_cell.length_a   1.000
_cell.length_b   1.000
_cell.length_c   1.000
_cell.angle_alpha   90.00
_cell.angle_beta   90.00
_cell.angle_gamma   90.00
#
_symmetry.space_group_name_H-M   'P 1'
#
loop_
_entity.id
_entity.type
_entity.pdbx_description
1 polymer ?
#
loop_
_entity_poly.entity_id
_entity_poly.type
_entity_poly.pdbx_seq_one_letter_code
_entity_poly.pdbx_strand_id
1 'polypeptide(L)'
;MISSLRKGTLHSWSGLIQPSISHFQKRFFANEPLQKVKEIALNAKRMQRMAPKYDLGATVSVRRSLSQTFSQLEALCARNNVRRQFYAQRFYEKPTARRSRLRSERHRARFRAGIIRLVKMAKELRKWGL
;
A
#
# COMPACT_ATOMS: atom_id res chain seq x y z
N MET A 1 41.13 -85.17 31.26
CA MET A 1 42.07 -85.39 30.14
C MET A 1 41.97 -84.23 29.16
N ILE A 2 43.12 -83.57 28.96
CA ILE A 2 43.59 -82.92 27.72
C ILE A 2 42.91 -81.60 27.26
N SER A 3 43.65 -80.53 27.59
CA SER A 3 43.90 -79.25 26.90
C SER A 3 43.56 -79.09 25.41
N SER A 4 43.23 -77.86 24.99
CA SER A 4 44.14 -77.03 24.16
C SER A 4 43.67 -75.58 23.94
N LEU A 5 44.61 -74.64 24.08
CA LEU A 5 44.55 -73.22 23.73
C LEU A 5 44.24 -72.97 22.23
N ARG A 6 43.62 -71.82 21.88
CA ARG A 6 44.29 -70.55 21.43
C ARG A 6 43.42 -69.72 20.43
N LYS A 7 43.04 -68.51 20.87
CA LYS A 7 42.89 -67.19 20.18
C LYS A 7 41.98 -67.01 18.95
N GLY A 8 41.05 -66.04 19.05
CA GLY A 8 40.35 -65.41 17.93
C GLY A 8 39.64 -64.10 18.31
N THR A 9 40.36 -62.99 18.16
CA THR A 9 39.92 -61.59 17.89
C THR A 9 38.58 -61.04 18.43
N LEU A 10 38.70 -60.03 19.30
CA LEU A 10 37.65 -59.06 19.66
C LEU A 10 37.08 -58.35 18.42
N HIS A 11 35.77 -58.46 18.18
CA HIS A 11 35.00 -57.49 17.40
C HIS A 11 33.76 -57.12 18.24
N SER A 12 33.82 -55.96 18.90
CA SER A 12 32.67 -55.41 19.63
C SER A 12 31.67 -54.82 18.63
N TRP A 13 30.53 -55.49 18.44
CA TRP A 13 29.36 -54.89 17.82
C TRP A 13 28.64 -54.02 18.85
N SER A 14 29.02 -52.75 18.95
CA SER A 14 28.20 -51.70 19.60
C SER A 14 27.43 -50.97 18.51
N GLY A 15 26.13 -51.23 18.38
CA GLY A 15 25.35 -50.58 17.33
C GLY A 15 23.84 -50.83 17.34
N LEU A 16 23.22 -50.98 18.51
CA LEU A 16 21.75 -50.92 18.65
C LEU A 16 21.40 -49.70 19.50
N ILE A 17 21.43 -48.53 18.88
CA ILE A 17 20.76 -47.34 19.38
C ILE A 17 19.54 -47.12 18.49
N GLN A 18 18.35 -47.28 19.06
CA GLN A 18 17.10 -46.87 18.44
C GLN A 18 17.17 -45.37 18.11
N PRO A 19 16.84 -44.93 16.88
CA PRO A 19 16.64 -43.50 16.66
C PRO A 19 15.38 -43.06 17.42
N SER A 20 15.57 -42.16 18.39
CA SER A 20 14.48 -41.50 19.10
C SER A 20 13.55 -40.78 18.09
N ILE A 21 12.28 -40.62 18.48
CA ILE A 21 11.19 -39.96 17.73
C ILE A 21 11.44 -38.44 17.61
N SER A 22 12.64 -38.05 17.15
CA SER A 22 13.06 -36.66 16.95
C SER A 22 13.71 -36.42 15.58
N HIS A 23 13.79 -37.45 14.72
CA HIS A 23 14.44 -37.36 13.41
C HIS A 23 13.48 -37.39 12.21
N PHE A 24 12.18 -37.65 12.40
CA PHE A 24 11.22 -37.67 11.29
C PHE A 24 10.60 -36.29 10.98
N GLN A 25 10.55 -35.39 11.96
CA GLN A 25 9.92 -34.06 11.79
C GLN A 25 10.84 -32.98 11.19
N LYS A 26 12.15 -33.22 11.06
CA LYS A 26 13.11 -32.23 10.51
C LYS A 26 13.34 -32.31 8.99
N ARG A 27 12.65 -33.22 8.28
CA ARG A 27 12.76 -33.33 6.82
C ARG A 27 11.74 -32.52 6.03
N PHE A 28 10.70 -31.99 6.69
CA PHE A 28 9.66 -31.18 6.03
C PHE A 28 9.80 -29.66 6.24
N PHE A 29 10.69 -29.20 7.14
CA PHE A 29 10.81 -27.78 7.49
C PHE A 29 12.18 -27.14 7.16
N ALA A 30 13.01 -27.80 6.36
CA ALA A 30 14.34 -27.28 6.02
C ALA A 30 14.38 -26.74 4.58
N ASN A 31 14.57 -25.42 4.48
CA ASN A 31 15.14 -24.68 3.35
C ASN A 31 14.25 -24.49 2.13
N GLU A 32 13.16 -23.74 2.30
CA GLU A 32 12.68 -22.90 1.21
C GLU A 32 13.75 -21.84 0.91
N PRO A 33 14.28 -21.71 -0.33
CA PRO A 33 15.37 -20.80 -0.61
C PRO A 33 14.97 -19.38 -0.23
N LEU A 34 15.85 -18.65 0.46
CA LEU A 34 15.60 -17.27 0.93
C LEU A 34 15.11 -16.34 -0.20
N GLN A 35 15.46 -16.64 -1.46
CA GLN A 35 14.94 -15.93 -2.63
C GLN A 35 13.43 -16.10 -2.79
N LYS A 36 12.91 -17.32 -2.64
CA LYS A 36 11.48 -17.64 -2.71
C LYS A 36 10.70 -16.97 -1.58
N VAL A 37 11.24 -16.91 -0.36
CA VAL A 37 10.61 -16.17 0.75
C VAL A 37 10.58 -14.65 0.48
N LYS A 38 11.67 -14.08 -0.06
CA LYS A 38 11.72 -12.66 -0.46
C LYS A 38 10.76 -12.36 -1.61
N GLU A 39 10.65 -13.25 -2.58
CA GLU A 39 9.68 -13.17 -3.68
C GLU A 39 8.26 -13.27 -3.15
N ILE A 40 7.95 -14.21 -2.25
CA ILE A 40 6.65 -14.32 -1.58
C ILE A 40 6.32 -13.03 -0.81
N ALA A 41 7.28 -12.44 -0.10
CA ALA A 41 7.10 -11.18 0.62
C ALA A 41 6.92 -9.97 -0.32
N LEU A 42 7.67 -9.92 -1.42
CA LEU A 42 7.54 -8.89 -2.46
C LEU A 42 6.20 -9.02 -3.18
N ASN A 43 5.78 -10.25 -3.47
CA ASN A 43 4.52 -10.58 -4.11
C ASN A 43 3.35 -10.35 -3.16
N ALA A 44 3.49 -10.60 -1.86
CA ALA A 44 2.51 -10.22 -0.83
C ALA A 44 2.35 -8.69 -0.73
N LYS A 45 3.46 -7.93 -0.78
CA LYS A 45 3.42 -6.45 -0.90
C LYS A 45 2.81 -5.97 -2.22
N ARG A 46 2.92 -6.75 -3.29
CA ARG A 46 2.29 -6.47 -4.60
C ARG A 46 0.80 -6.79 -4.55
N MET A 47 0.41 -7.91 -3.96
CA MET A 47 -0.96 -8.34 -3.73
C MET A 47 -1.72 -7.42 -2.76
N GLN A 48 -1.07 -6.86 -1.73
CA GLN A 48 -1.66 -5.78 -0.90
C GLN A 48 -1.96 -4.50 -1.70
N ARG A 49 -1.19 -4.22 -2.76
CA ARG A 49 -1.47 -3.14 -3.73
C ARG A 49 -2.53 -3.53 -4.77
N MET A 50 -2.84 -4.83 -4.90
CA MET A 50 -3.81 -5.40 -5.83
C MET A 50 -5.04 -6.00 -5.11
N ALA A 51 -5.18 -5.79 -3.79
CA ALA A 51 -6.37 -6.14 -3.04
C ALA A 51 -7.58 -5.57 -3.80
N PRO A 52 -8.70 -6.33 -3.87
CA PRO A 52 -9.82 -5.98 -4.73
C PRO A 52 -10.16 -4.52 -4.54
N LYS A 53 -9.93 -3.78 -5.62
CA LYS A 53 -10.24 -2.37 -5.73
C LYS A 53 -11.75 -2.23 -5.69
N TYR A 54 -12.35 -2.29 -4.50
CA TYR A 54 -13.62 -1.63 -4.24
C TYR A 54 -13.41 -0.10 -4.23
N ASP A 55 -12.50 0.39 -5.08
CA ASP A 55 -12.00 1.75 -5.21
C ASP A 55 -13.06 2.57 -5.93
N LEU A 56 -14.21 2.75 -5.29
CA LEU A 56 -15.25 3.66 -5.73
C LEU A 56 -14.85 5.12 -5.47
N GLY A 57 -13.61 5.53 -5.76
CA GLY A 57 -13.11 6.92 -5.72
C GLY A 57 -13.30 7.73 -4.40
N ALA A 58 -13.92 7.14 -3.39
CA ALA A 58 -14.49 7.79 -2.22
C ALA A 58 -14.32 6.92 -0.94
N THR A 59 -13.34 6.02 -0.94
CA THR A 59 -13.02 5.15 0.20
C THR A 59 -11.63 5.51 0.75
N VAL A 60 -11.51 5.60 2.08
CA VAL A 60 -10.24 5.85 2.77
C VAL A 60 -10.07 4.83 3.88
N SER A 61 -8.97 4.08 3.87
CA SER A 61 -8.64 3.14 4.96
C SER A 61 -8.25 3.89 6.22
N VAL A 62 -8.84 3.54 7.36
CA VAL A 62 -8.45 4.08 8.67
C VAL A 62 -7.08 3.51 9.05
N ARG A 63 -6.10 4.38 9.33
CA ARG A 63 -4.73 3.95 9.72
C ARG A 63 -4.33 4.35 11.14
N ARG A 64 -4.72 5.56 11.58
CA ARG A 64 -4.28 6.14 12.86
C ARG A 64 -5.47 6.57 13.71
N SER A 65 -6.34 7.41 13.17
CA SER A 65 -7.54 7.88 13.85
C SER A 65 -8.70 8.09 12.89
N LEU A 66 -9.92 7.93 13.38
CA LEU A 66 -11.14 8.14 12.61
C LEU A 66 -11.28 9.61 12.19
N SER A 67 -11.03 10.56 13.10
CA SER A 67 -11.15 12.00 12.82
C SER A 67 -10.25 12.44 11.67
N GLN A 68 -8.98 12.00 11.65
CA GLN A 68 -8.06 12.30 10.56
C GLN A 68 -8.53 11.66 9.24
N THR A 69 -9.07 10.45 9.31
CA THR A 69 -9.58 9.72 8.14
C THR A 69 -10.82 10.43 7.55
N PHE A 70 -11.71 10.95 8.39
CA PHE A 70 -12.85 11.76 7.94
C PHE A 70 -12.41 13.08 7.32
N SER A 71 -11.49 13.83 7.92
CA SER A 71 -10.95 15.05 7.29
C SER A 71 -10.30 14.76 5.94
N GLN A 72 -9.59 13.62 5.82
CA GLN A 72 -9.02 13.18 4.55
C GLN A 72 -10.11 12.86 3.52
N LEU A 73 -11.19 12.19 3.94
CA LEU A 73 -12.34 11.90 3.08
C LEU A 73 -13.04 13.19 2.63
N GLU A 74 -13.23 14.16 3.52
CA GLU A 74 -13.81 15.45 3.17
C GLU A 74 -12.96 16.22 2.15
N ALA A 75 -11.63 16.24 2.33
CA ALA A 75 -10.70 16.83 1.38
C ALA A 75 -10.74 16.13 0.01
N LEU A 76 -10.93 14.81 -0.02
CA LEU A 76 -11.13 14.05 -1.27
C LEU A 76 -12.42 14.47 -1.98
N CYS A 77 -13.55 14.51 -1.25
CA CYS A 77 -14.84 14.97 -1.79
C CYS A 77 -14.78 16.41 -2.31
N ALA A 78 -14.04 17.29 -1.63
CA ALA A 78 -13.82 18.67 -2.04
C ALA A 78 -13.01 18.78 -3.34
N ARG A 79 -11.89 18.04 -3.44
CA ARG A 79 -11.07 17.99 -4.67
C ARG A 79 -11.85 17.49 -5.88
N ASN A 80 -12.71 16.49 -5.68
CA ASN A 80 -13.57 15.94 -6.73
C ASN A 80 -14.83 16.80 -7.00
N ASN A 81 -15.01 17.92 -6.30
CA ASN A 81 -16.17 18.81 -6.44
C ASN A 81 -17.53 18.11 -6.22
N VAL A 82 -17.59 17.03 -5.43
CA VAL A 82 -18.80 16.20 -5.27
C VAL A 82 -19.98 17.02 -4.76
N ARG A 83 -19.78 17.80 -3.70
CA ARG A 83 -20.84 18.67 -3.13
C ARG A 83 -21.40 19.64 -4.17
N ARG A 84 -20.54 20.28 -4.95
CA ARG A 84 -20.94 21.24 -5.99
C ARG A 84 -21.74 20.56 -7.10
N GLN A 85 -21.31 19.37 -7.54
CA GLN A 85 -22.02 18.60 -8.55
C GLN A 85 -23.40 18.16 -8.06
N PHE A 86 -23.49 17.68 -6.82
CA PHE A 86 -24.76 17.30 -6.19
C PHE A 86 -25.77 18.47 -6.21
N TYR A 87 -25.36 19.66 -5.78
CA TYR A 87 -26.24 20.83 -5.83
C TYR A 87 -26.59 21.27 -7.25
N ALA A 88 -25.66 21.16 -8.21
CA ALA A 88 -25.92 21.50 -9.61
C ALA A 88 -26.87 20.52 -10.30
N GLN A 89 -26.92 19.26 -9.85
CA GLN A 89 -27.81 18.23 -10.39
C GLN A 89 -29.21 18.27 -9.78
N ARG A 90 -29.41 18.99 -8.66
CA ARG A 90 -30.70 19.07 -7.97
C ARG A 90 -31.85 19.57 -8.88
N PHE A 91 -31.54 20.43 -9.83
CA PHE A 91 -32.51 20.98 -10.79
C PHE A 91 -31.96 20.90 -12.21
N TYR A 92 -32.86 20.76 -13.18
CA TYR A 92 -32.48 20.82 -14.59
C TYR A 92 -31.99 22.21 -14.97
N GLU A 93 -30.76 22.29 -15.46
CA GLU A 93 -30.17 23.49 -16.04
C GLU A 93 -30.20 23.38 -17.58
N LYS A 94 -30.86 24.34 -18.25
CA LYS A 94 -30.85 24.41 -19.73
C LYS A 94 -29.40 24.43 -20.26
N PRO A 95 -29.08 23.78 -21.39
CA PRO A 95 -27.71 23.69 -21.89
C PRO A 95 -27.10 25.05 -22.25
N THR A 96 -27.91 26.00 -22.74
CA THR A 96 -27.48 27.38 -22.99
C THR A 96 -27.10 28.13 -21.71
N ALA A 97 -27.93 28.01 -20.66
CA ALA A 97 -27.66 28.56 -19.34
C ALA A 97 -26.39 27.96 -18.73
N ARG A 98 -26.22 26.63 -18.82
CA ARG A 98 -25.01 25.92 -18.38
C ARG A 98 -23.74 26.44 -19.07
N ARG A 99 -23.79 26.64 -20.40
CA ARG A 99 -22.65 27.19 -21.16
C ARG A 99 -22.32 28.62 -20.72
N SER A 100 -23.33 29.48 -20.53
CA SER A 100 -23.14 30.85 -20.05
C SER A 100 -22.52 30.88 -18.65
N ARG A 101 -23.04 30.07 -17.73
CA ARG A 101 -22.50 29.91 -16.37
C ARG A 101 -21.04 29.46 -16.40
N LEU A 102 -20.72 28.39 -17.13
CA LEU A 102 -19.36 27.87 -17.24
C LEU A 102 -18.39 28.90 -17.86
N ARG A 103 -18.85 29.69 -18.83
CA ARG A 103 -18.05 30.78 -19.42
C ARG A 103 -17.71 31.85 -18.37
N SER A 104 -18.71 32.31 -17.62
CA SER A 104 -18.53 33.30 -16.55
C SER A 104 -17.64 32.80 -15.40
N GLU A 105 -17.84 31.56 -14.97
CA GLU A 105 -16.99 30.92 -13.95
C GLU A 105 -15.53 30.82 -14.38
N ARG A 106 -15.27 30.34 -15.61
CA ARG A 106 -13.90 30.25 -16.15
C ARG A 106 -13.26 31.62 -16.27
N HIS A 107 -14.02 32.63 -16.70
CA HIS A 107 -13.52 34.02 -16.77
C HIS A 107 -13.10 34.53 -15.39
N ARG A 108 -13.96 34.40 -14.38
CA ARG A 108 -13.65 34.80 -12.99
C ARG A 108 -12.44 34.04 -12.43
N ALA A 109 -12.32 32.75 -12.71
CA ALA A 109 -11.18 31.94 -12.28
C ALA A 109 -9.85 32.43 -12.90
N ARG A 110 -9.85 32.70 -14.21
CA ARG A 110 -8.68 33.25 -14.92
C ARG A 110 -8.31 34.65 -14.44
N PHE A 111 -9.32 35.51 -14.25
CA PHE A 111 -9.12 36.86 -13.74
C PHE A 111 -8.50 36.84 -12.34
N ARG A 112 -9.05 36.04 -11.43
CA ARG A 112 -8.49 35.85 -10.08
C ARG A 112 -7.05 35.32 -10.13
N ALA A 113 -6.76 34.34 -10.98
CA ALA A 113 -5.41 33.82 -11.15
C ALA A 113 -4.42 34.89 -11.65
N GLY A 114 -4.87 35.75 -12.59
CA GLY A 114 -4.10 36.90 -13.07
C GLY A 114 -3.77 37.89 -11.94
N ILE A 115 -4.76 38.27 -11.13
CA ILE A 115 -4.54 39.15 -9.97
C ILE A 115 -3.55 38.53 -8.98
N ILE A 116 -3.72 37.25 -8.63
CA ILE A 116 -2.81 36.57 -7.70
C ILE A 116 -1.38 36.57 -8.25
N ARG A 117 -1.19 36.37 -9.55
CA ARG A 117 0.12 36.43 -10.21
C ARG A 117 0.75 37.82 -10.11
N LEU A 118 -0.03 38.88 -10.40
CA LEU A 118 0.45 40.26 -10.32
C LEU A 118 0.86 40.63 -8.90
N VAL A 119 0.04 40.30 -7.91
CA VAL A 119 0.36 40.56 -6.49
C VAL A 119 1.61 39.79 -6.06
N LYS A 120 1.76 38.53 -6.50
CA LYS A 120 2.97 37.75 -6.22
C LYS A 120 4.19 38.42 -6.82
N MET A 121 4.12 38.85 -8.08
CA MET A 121 5.21 39.54 -8.77
C MET A 121 5.60 40.84 -8.03
N ALA A 122 4.63 41.66 -7.64
CA ALA A 122 4.89 42.88 -6.87
C ALA A 122 5.60 42.60 -5.54
N LYS A 123 5.22 41.50 -4.85
CA LYS A 123 5.90 41.09 -3.61
C LYS A 123 7.34 40.63 -3.85
N GLU A 124 7.61 39.94 -4.95
CA GLU A 124 8.97 39.51 -5.31
C GLU A 124 9.85 40.72 -5.70
N LEU A 125 9.32 41.66 -6.49
CA LEU A 125 10.04 42.90 -6.85
C LEU A 125 10.42 43.71 -5.59
N ARG A 126 9.43 43.88 -4.68
CA ARG A 126 9.67 44.52 -3.38
C ARG A 126 10.76 43.81 -2.57
N LYS A 127 10.82 42.48 -2.63
CA LYS A 127 11.85 41.70 -1.94
C LYS A 127 13.24 41.92 -2.54
N TRP A 128 13.33 42.17 -3.85
CA TRP A 128 14.57 42.50 -4.54
C TRP A 128 15.00 43.96 -4.40
N GLY A 129 14.20 44.80 -3.76
CA GLY A 129 14.50 46.23 -3.55
C GLY A 129 14.08 47.13 -4.70
N LEU A 130 13.22 46.64 -5.60
CA LEU A 130 12.50 47.41 -6.62
C LEU A 130 11.12 47.87 -6.12
#